data_AF-A0A834IG56-F1
#
_entry.id   AF-A0A834IG56-F1
#
_cell.length_a   1.000
_cell.length_b   1.000
_cell.length_c   1.000
_cell.angle_alpha   90.00
_cell.angle_beta   90.00
_cell.angle_gamma   90.00
#
_symmetry.space_group_name_H-M   'P 1'
#
loop_
_entity.id
_entity.type
_entity.pdbx_description
1 polymer ?
#
loop_
_entity_poly.entity_id
_entity_poly.type
_entity_poly.pdbx_seq_one_letter_code
_entity_poly.pdbx_strand_id
1 'polypeptide(L)'
;YLFYKSENLGVDYSWVEGEVDSSYEPKYNWEIGEYGPCNVRCGGGTQEAVWSCVEEKAGKVSPNFCTGIEKPGRNDIKNCNEQPCQTR
;
A
#
# COMPACT_ATOMS: atom_id res chain seq x y z
N TYR A 1 -37.92 -39.73 10.29
CA TYR A 1 -36.67 -39.44 9.58
C TYR A 1 -35.85 -38.48 10.44
N LEU A 2 -34.73 -38.94 11.00
CA LEU A 2 -33.76 -38.09 11.70
C LEU A 2 -32.47 -38.15 10.88
N PHE A 3 -32.08 -37.04 10.27
CA PHE A 3 -30.79 -36.91 9.60
C PHE A 3 -29.77 -36.48 10.64
N TYR A 4 -29.06 -37.44 11.24
CA TYR A 4 -27.85 -37.11 11.99
C TYR A 4 -26.66 -37.20 11.03
N LYS A 5 -26.30 -36.06 10.44
CA LYS A 5 -25.04 -35.95 9.69
C LYS A 5 -23.93 -35.76 10.73
N SER A 6 -23.29 -36.85 11.11
CA SER A 6 -22.13 -36.84 11.97
C SER A 6 -20.88 -36.40 11.20
N GLU A 7 -20.04 -35.67 11.93
CA GLU A 7 -18.63 -35.32 11.67
C GLU A 7 -18.38 -33.98 10.97
N ASN A 8 -18.18 -32.93 11.79
CA ASN A 8 -17.34 -31.80 11.42
C ASN A 8 -15.89 -32.30 11.50
N LEU A 9 -15.37 -32.81 10.38
CA LEU A 9 -13.97 -33.20 10.25
C LEU A 9 -13.11 -31.98 10.57
N GLY A 10 -12.34 -32.08 11.66
CA GLY A 10 -11.47 -31.02 12.13
C GLY A 10 -10.62 -30.50 10.99
N VAL A 11 -10.68 -29.20 10.76
CA VAL A 11 -9.85 -28.56 9.76
C VAL A 11 -8.41 -28.64 10.26
N ASP A 12 -7.63 -29.53 9.65
CA ASP A 12 -6.19 -29.60 9.88
C ASP A 12 -5.55 -28.42 9.15
N TYR A 13 -5.06 -27.46 9.92
CA TYR A 13 -4.29 -26.36 9.39
C TYR A 13 -2.84 -26.84 9.27
N SER A 14 -2.33 -26.91 8.04
CA SER A 14 -0.90 -27.03 7.80
C SER A 14 -0.39 -25.66 7.40
N TRP A 15 0.48 -25.08 8.23
CA TRP A 15 1.22 -23.88 7.85
C TRP A 15 2.36 -24.34 6.96
N VAL A 16 2.39 -23.89 5.71
CA VAL A 16 3.64 -23.90 4.97
C VAL A 16 4.53 -22.88 5.66
N GLU A 17 5.53 -23.35 6.40
CA GLU A 17 6.63 -22.47 6.81
C GLU A 17 7.32 -22.07 5.52
N GLY A 18 6.94 -20.92 4.98
CA GLY A 18 7.71 -20.30 3.92
C GLY A 18 9.14 -20.20 4.42
N GLU A 19 10.10 -20.70 3.64
CA GLU A 19 11.54 -20.68 3.91
C GLU A 19 11.91 -19.35 4.58
N VAL A 20 11.98 -19.34 5.91
CA VAL A 20 12.42 -18.17 6.66
C VAL A 20 13.91 -18.17 6.46
N ASP A 21 14.36 -17.43 5.45
CA ASP A 21 15.76 -17.09 5.29
C ASP A 21 16.21 -16.41 6.58
N SER A 22 16.74 -17.20 7.51
CA SER A 22 17.02 -16.78 8.90
C SER A 22 18.09 -15.70 8.99
N SER A 23 18.71 -15.35 7.85
CA SER A 23 19.66 -14.26 7.72
C SER A 23 19.05 -12.95 7.24
N TYR A 24 17.77 -12.94 6.87
CA TYR A 24 17.13 -11.77 6.30
C TYR A 24 16.81 -10.71 7.36
N GLU A 25 17.45 -9.55 7.22
CA GLU A 25 17.12 -8.35 7.98
C GLU A 25 16.14 -7.49 7.16
N PRO A 26 14.93 -7.21 7.67
CA PRO A 26 13.94 -6.44 6.93
C PRO A 26 14.38 -4.99 6.80
N LYS A 27 14.33 -4.47 5.57
CA LYS A 27 14.66 -3.08 5.26
C LYS A 27 13.41 -2.32 4.89
N TYR A 28 13.23 -1.18 5.53
CA TYR A 28 12.08 -0.32 5.34
C TYR A 28 12.47 0.98 4.66
N ASN A 29 11.65 1.46 3.73
CA ASN A 29 11.83 2.75 3.08
C ASN A 29 10.47 3.40 2.77
N TRP A 30 10.49 4.71 2.58
CA TRP A 30 9.34 5.44 2.05
C TRP A 30 9.33 5.38 0.52
N GLU A 31 8.22 4.92 -0.03
CA GLU A 31 7.96 4.99 -1.47
C GLU A 31 6.71 5.83 -1.76
N ILE A 32 6.70 6.46 -2.93
CA ILE A 32 5.53 7.14 -3.44
C ILE A 32 4.52 6.08 -3.86
N GLY A 33 3.39 6.04 -3.18
CA GLY A 33 2.26 5.22 -3.59
C GLY A 33 1.42 5.95 -4.64
N GLU A 34 0.13 6.01 -4.40
CA GLU A 34 -0.80 6.72 -5.28
C GLU A 34 -0.75 8.24 -5.04
N TYR A 35 -1.13 9.01 -6.04
CA TYR A 35 -1.38 10.45 -5.85
C TYR A 35 -2.80 10.65 -5.31
N GLY A 36 -2.94 11.60 -4.40
CA GLY A 36 -4.25 12.07 -3.94
C GLY A 36 -5.05 12.73 -5.08
N PRO A 37 -6.30 13.11 -4.82
CA PRO A 37 -7.12 13.79 -5.81
C PRO A 37 -6.48 15.12 -6.22
N CYS A 38 -6.60 15.45 -7.52
CA CYS A 38 -6.21 16.76 -8.01
C CYS A 38 -7.04 17.87 -7.37
N ASN A 39 -6.40 18.97 -6.98
CA ASN A 39 -7.05 20.11 -6.33
C ASN A 39 -8.07 20.84 -7.24
N VAL A 40 -7.92 20.73 -8.55
CA VAL A 40 -8.83 21.31 -9.55
C VAL A 40 -9.31 20.23 -10.51
N ARG A 41 -10.42 20.47 -11.19
CA ARG A 41 -10.96 19.57 -12.23
C ARG A 41 -10.55 19.94 -13.66
N CYS A 42 -10.01 21.12 -13.88
CA CYS A 42 -9.54 21.64 -15.16
C CYS A 42 -8.63 22.87 -14.92
N GLY A 43 -7.92 23.31 -15.95
CA GLY A 43 -7.11 24.54 -15.93
C GLY A 43 -5.71 24.38 -15.35
N GLY A 44 -5.26 23.14 -15.08
CA GLY A 44 -3.96 22.85 -14.49
C GLY A 44 -3.96 23.06 -12.99
N GLY A 45 -3.79 21.98 -12.24
CA GLY A 45 -3.61 22.02 -10.79
C GLY A 45 -2.56 21.05 -10.32
N THR A 46 -2.60 20.74 -9.03
CA THR A 46 -1.62 19.91 -8.35
C THR A 46 -2.29 18.83 -7.53
N GLN A 47 -1.61 17.69 -7.43
CA GLN A 47 -1.97 16.57 -6.58
C GLN A 47 -0.75 16.18 -5.74
N GLU A 48 -1.01 15.80 -4.50
CA GLU A 48 0.03 15.40 -3.54
C GLU A 48 0.26 13.89 -3.59
N ALA A 49 1.51 13.46 -3.44
CA ALA A 49 1.89 12.05 -3.37
C ALA A 49 1.51 11.47 -2.00
N VAL A 50 0.92 10.29 -1.99
CA VAL A 50 0.65 9.53 -0.76
C VAL A 50 1.82 8.60 -0.49
N TRP A 51 2.58 8.90 0.55
CA TRP A 51 3.71 8.09 0.98
C TRP A 51 3.24 6.76 1.58
N SER A 52 3.84 5.66 1.13
CA SER A 52 3.64 4.31 1.69
C SER A 52 4.97 3.78 2.23
N CYS A 53 4.93 3.15 3.40
CA CYS A 53 6.08 2.44 3.93
C CYS A 53 6.15 1.08 3.24
N VAL A 54 7.30 0.74 2.69
CA VAL A 54 7.54 -0.54 2.02
C VAL A 54 8.68 -1.28 2.67
N GLU A 55 8.59 -2.60 2.62
CA GLU A 55 9.60 -3.57 3.05
C GLU A 55 10.12 -4.29 1.80
N GLU A 56 11.43 -4.54 1.73
CA GLU A 56 12.12 -5.01 0.52
C GLU A 56 11.58 -6.34 -0.06
N LYS A 57 11.06 -7.26 0.78
CA LYS A 57 10.49 -8.55 0.34
C LYS A 57 8.96 -8.62 0.43
N ALA A 58 8.35 -7.96 1.42
CA ALA A 58 6.93 -8.02 1.71
C ALA A 58 6.11 -6.91 1.01
N GLY A 59 6.78 -5.88 0.48
CA GLY A 59 6.12 -4.76 -0.17
C GLY A 59 5.48 -3.81 0.85
N LYS A 60 4.26 -3.31 0.57
CA LYS A 60 3.62 -2.30 1.41
C LYS A 60 3.34 -2.82 2.82
N VAL A 61 3.86 -2.12 3.83
CA VAL A 61 3.69 -2.42 5.25
C VAL A 61 3.09 -1.24 6.02
N SER A 62 2.86 -1.44 7.32
CA SER A 62 2.37 -0.39 8.21
C SER A 62 3.33 0.82 8.22
N PRO A 63 2.82 2.07 8.21
CA PRO A 63 3.66 3.27 8.29
C PRO A 63 4.50 3.35 9.56
N ASN A 64 4.15 2.59 10.61
CA ASN A 64 4.88 2.53 11.88
C ASN A 64 6.32 2.01 11.71
N PHE A 65 6.60 1.18 10.69
CA PHE A 65 7.95 0.68 10.44
C PHE A 65 8.90 1.76 9.87
N CYS A 66 8.35 2.84 9.31
CA CYS A 66 9.11 3.93 8.72
C CYS A 66 9.08 5.22 9.57
N THR A 67 8.62 5.20 10.82
CA THR A 67 8.47 6.42 11.66
C THR A 67 9.78 7.16 11.94
N GLY A 68 10.91 6.46 11.91
CA GLY A 68 12.25 7.05 12.07
C GLY A 68 12.98 7.37 10.76
N ILE A 69 12.33 7.14 9.62
CA ILE A 69 12.92 7.30 8.29
C ILE A 69 12.40 8.61 7.69
N GLU A 70 13.28 9.48 7.23
CA GLU A 70 12.87 10.71 6.53
C GLU A 70 12.30 10.38 5.15
N LYS A 71 11.23 11.07 4.78
CA LYS A 71 10.66 10.97 3.43
C LYS A 71 11.56 11.71 2.45
N PRO A 72 11.87 11.14 1.27
CA PRO A 72 12.61 11.86 0.25
C PRO A 72 11.74 12.98 -0.34
N GLY A 73 11.89 14.20 0.17
CA GLY A 73 11.00 15.35 -0.10
C GLY A 73 11.08 15.97 -1.50
N ARG A 74 11.38 15.19 -2.54
CA ARG A 74 11.63 15.72 -3.89
C ARG A 74 10.48 15.54 -4.87
N ASN A 75 9.46 14.73 -4.56
CA ASN A 75 8.46 14.27 -5.54
C ASN A 75 7.03 14.22 -4.98
N ASP A 76 6.74 15.08 -4.00
CA ASP A 76 5.51 15.07 -3.21
C ASP A 76 4.35 15.74 -3.96
N ILE A 77 4.62 16.45 -5.05
CA ILE A 77 3.63 17.25 -5.78
C ILE A 77 3.80 17.00 -7.28
N LYS A 78 2.69 16.72 -7.97
CA LYS A 78 2.66 16.54 -9.43
C LYS A 78 1.54 17.37 -10.05
N ASN A 79 1.78 17.89 -11.27
CA ASN A 79 0.74 18.55 -12.06
C ASN A 79 -0.33 17.55 -12.54
N CYS A 80 -1.58 18.01 -12.53
CA CYS A 80 -2.76 17.27 -12.94
C CYS A 80 -3.80 18.18 -13.60
N ASN A 81 -4.74 17.57 -14.34
CA ASN A 81 -5.89 18.26 -14.92
C ASN A 81 -5.56 19.50 -15.78
N GLU A 82 -4.57 19.36 -16.66
CA GLU A 82 -4.10 20.42 -17.57
C GLU A 82 -5.07 20.75 -18.70
N GLN A 83 -6.15 19.97 -18.88
CA GLN A 83 -7.19 20.30 -19.85
C GLN A 83 -7.81 21.68 -19.58
N PRO A 84 -8.13 22.46 -20.62
CA PRO A 84 -8.79 23.76 -20.45
C PRO A 84 -10.17 23.59 -19.82
N CYS A 85 -10.55 24.54 -18.98
CA CYS A 85 -11.91 24.60 -18.45
C CYS A 85 -12.88 25.03 -19.55
N GLN A 86 -14.07 24.41 -19.56
CA GLN A 86 -15.14 24.87 -20.45
C GLN A 86 -15.62 26.24 -19.97
N THR A 87 -15.44 27.25 -20.80
CA THR A 87 -16.04 28.58 -20.65
C THR A 87 -17.51 28.48 -21.06
N ARG A 88 -18.39 29.04 -20.24
CA ARG A 88 -19.83 29.09 -20.49
C ARG A 88 -20.23 30.38 -21.19
#